data_AF-M9X9Q9-F1
#
_entry.id   AF-M9X9Q9-F1
#
_cell.length_a   1.000
_cell.length_b   1.000
_cell.length_c   1.000
_cell.angle_alpha   90.00
_cell.angle_beta   90.00
_cell.angle_gamma   90.00
#
_symmetry.space_group_name_H-M   'P 1'
#
loop_
_entity.id
_entity.type
_entity.pdbx_description
1 polymer ?
#
loop_
_entity_poly.entity_id
_entity_poly.type
_entity_poly.pdbx_seq_one_letter_code
_entity_poly.pdbx_strand_id
1 'polypeptide(L)'
;MVLETVQANLTDAIHQGWLEAADDLEASDLASAMALVEGLSVGVVQPTANVGDGFRFEARFDETVLDINEGDVRVKVRVNGVFYFNAGYNIAVGIKPRFGIPPAYVDHFEAWIGFEQRAQLQVSGEANAQVNKEKKVAEYRFKPLCFAIGPVPVCVVPTVYIFVGATGEVNLRFSYNAVQTAQAKMGARWTDSRGWEEIEPTPAFNTSFDQNFDINAGLKTRAYTKAEGALMLYGIAGPTIGAQMSIELDVAVPRDPFWILRGSLRAYYSFIVDIPVIGRVAEHSGTLYEIGREFGRSPAPPPTITIRTSPATVQLRVETDLAQFFRVAHPLGNVDLTVTSNLDGTLYSGSWSTNPNSLFGPELKRTFNTVGSRTLTLIARYVNSQTSSSLVLDVVNTPPTLNLQYGGDPRQGQIYPITVLITDPNEPDTTRLCGSTQWSVEAPDTLSATTGCSVSVTFGTTGARQIRVTARDSEGATTTRTLTLDVLPPPVNPYPKITGYGVYSDEYTGGPIRCGSVRVADGRTIDLNNRGCVTPHRYYGGITVENPSNEALTYDWKLYVSPPGFDNLLLSETASTSYIFELYNVHNSGLTTNDCRVTVKVNAPDPSRSKGPITVWTGRCTYYSFTLR
;
A
#
# COMPACT_ATOMS: atom_id res chain seq x y z
N MET A 1 68.91 -78.26 18.50
CA MET A 1 69.09 -77.07 19.36
C MET A 1 68.38 -75.92 18.67
N VAL A 2 67.21 -75.56 19.17
CA VAL A 2 66.43 -74.40 18.71
C VAL A 2 66.17 -73.60 19.98
N LEU A 3 66.83 -72.44 20.11
CA LEU A 3 66.51 -71.46 21.14
C LEU A 3 65.40 -70.58 20.57
N GLU A 4 64.18 -70.73 21.07
CA GLU A 4 63.12 -69.74 20.87
C GLU A 4 63.46 -68.49 21.70
N THR A 5 63.65 -67.36 21.03
CA THR A 5 63.75 -66.06 21.69
C THR A 5 62.35 -65.48 21.83
N VAL A 6 61.88 -65.34 23.08
CA VAL A 6 60.69 -64.55 23.39
C VAL A 6 61.05 -63.06 23.29
N GLN A 7 60.20 -62.27 22.66
CA GLN A 7 60.35 -60.81 22.57
C GLN A 7 60.35 -60.21 23.98
N ALA A 8 61.49 -59.65 24.40
CA ALA A 8 61.63 -58.98 25.69
C ALA A 8 60.67 -57.78 25.77
N ASN A 9 59.98 -57.63 26.90
CA ASN A 9 59.21 -56.41 27.16
C ASN A 9 60.19 -55.27 27.51
N LEU A 10 59.83 -54.03 27.22
CA LEU A 10 60.64 -52.83 27.48
C LEU A 10 61.15 -52.74 28.94
N THR A 11 60.44 -53.39 29.86
CA THR A 11 60.74 -53.51 31.29
C THR A 11 61.88 -54.47 31.64
N ASP A 12 62.23 -55.41 30.75
CA ASP A 12 63.30 -56.39 31.00
C ASP A 12 64.70 -55.81 30.72
N ALA A 13 64.78 -54.67 30.02
CA ALA A 13 66.03 -54.03 29.61
C ALA A 13 66.44 -52.82 30.46
N ILE A 14 65.54 -52.27 31.29
CA ILE A 14 65.73 -51.00 32.00
C ILE A 14 65.31 -51.16 33.46
N HIS A 15 66.29 -51.27 34.38
CA HIS A 15 66.02 -51.43 35.81
C HIS A 15 65.82 -50.09 36.54
N GLN A 16 66.53 -49.03 36.14
CA GLN A 16 66.40 -47.66 36.67
C GLN A 16 66.83 -46.66 35.58
N GLY A 17 66.16 -45.50 35.51
CA GLY A 17 66.49 -44.44 34.56
C GLY A 17 65.90 -43.11 34.96
N TRP A 18 66.63 -42.04 34.72
CA TRP A 18 66.16 -40.66 34.89
C TRP A 18 66.34 -39.94 33.56
N LEU A 19 65.28 -39.29 33.11
CA LEU A 19 65.28 -38.42 31.94
C LEU A 19 64.83 -37.05 32.41
N GLU A 20 65.60 -36.02 32.10
CA GLU A 20 65.21 -34.63 32.29
C GLU A 20 65.68 -33.85 31.07
N ALA A 21 64.76 -33.14 30.44
CA ALA A 21 65.03 -32.37 29.24
C ALA A 21 64.16 -31.11 29.25
N ALA A 22 64.81 -29.96 29.28
CA ALA A 22 64.15 -28.67 29.19
C ALA A 22 64.83 -27.85 28.09
N ASP A 23 64.06 -27.39 27.10
CA ASP A 23 64.57 -26.51 26.07
C ASP A 23 63.46 -25.68 25.39
N ASP A 24 63.88 -24.56 24.81
CA ASP A 24 63.06 -23.76 23.91
C ASP A 24 63.26 -24.26 22.48
N LEU A 25 62.19 -24.35 21.69
CA LEU A 25 62.33 -24.72 20.28
C LEU A 25 63.01 -23.56 19.53
N GLU A 26 64.24 -23.79 19.06
CA GLU A 26 65.01 -22.82 18.31
C GLU A 26 64.78 -22.94 16.80
N ALA A 27 65.16 -21.90 16.06
CA ALA A 27 65.14 -21.93 14.60
C ALA A 27 65.98 -23.10 14.02
N SER A 28 67.08 -23.46 14.69
CA SER A 28 67.94 -24.57 14.33
C SER A 28 67.28 -25.94 14.51
N ASP A 29 66.23 -26.03 15.32
CA ASP A 29 65.53 -27.28 15.63
C ASP A 29 64.40 -27.57 14.65
N LEU A 30 64.05 -26.61 13.80
CA LEU A 30 63.05 -26.77 12.77
C LEU A 30 63.56 -27.74 11.69
N ALA A 31 62.86 -28.87 11.52
CA ALA A 31 63.16 -29.82 10.45
C ALA A 31 62.43 -29.45 9.16
N SER A 32 61.16 -29.03 9.27
CA SER A 32 60.36 -28.55 8.14
C SER A 32 59.23 -27.64 8.60
N ALA A 33 58.94 -26.60 7.83
CA ALA A 33 57.71 -25.82 7.93
C ALA A 33 56.95 -25.94 6.60
N MET A 34 55.69 -26.36 6.66
CA MET A 34 54.86 -26.61 5.48
C MET A 34 53.59 -25.75 5.52
N ALA A 35 53.37 -24.99 4.46
CA ALA A 35 52.07 -24.40 4.15
C ALA A 35 51.21 -25.46 3.43
N LEU A 36 50.03 -25.74 3.96
CA LEU A 36 49.11 -26.77 3.43
C LEU A 36 47.98 -26.18 2.59
N VAL A 37 47.97 -24.86 2.41
CA VAL A 37 47.00 -24.09 1.63
C VAL A 37 47.72 -23.04 0.81
N GLU A 38 47.13 -22.65 -0.33
CA GLU A 38 47.64 -21.56 -1.17
C GLU A 38 47.63 -20.22 -0.38
N GLY A 39 48.58 -19.34 -0.71
CA GLY A 39 48.72 -17.98 -0.12
C GLY A 39 49.08 -17.90 1.36
N LEU A 40 49.45 -19.03 1.96
CA LEU A 40 50.08 -19.11 3.26
C LEU A 40 51.60 -19.20 3.10
N SER A 41 52.33 -18.33 3.79
CA SER A 41 53.78 -18.47 3.96
C SER A 41 54.12 -18.77 5.41
N VAL A 42 54.97 -19.76 5.62
CA VAL A 42 55.44 -20.21 6.94
C VAL A 42 56.95 -20.10 7.01
N GLY A 43 57.50 -19.72 8.17
CA GLY A 43 58.94 -19.52 8.28
C GLY A 43 59.43 -19.17 9.68
N VAL A 44 60.70 -18.77 9.71
CA VAL A 44 61.41 -18.29 10.91
C VAL A 44 61.63 -16.79 10.77
N VAL A 45 61.49 -16.05 11.86
CA VAL A 45 61.68 -14.60 11.90
C VAL A 45 62.85 -14.24 12.81
N GLN A 46 63.66 -13.28 12.39
CA GLN A 46 64.63 -12.65 13.28
C GLN A 46 63.89 -11.59 14.11
N PRO A 47 63.86 -11.70 15.46
CA PRO A 47 63.12 -10.76 16.29
C PRO A 47 63.67 -9.33 16.10
N THR A 48 62.77 -8.41 15.76
CA THR A 48 63.06 -6.96 15.64
C THR A 48 62.12 -6.17 16.53
N ALA A 49 62.61 -5.07 17.13
CA ALA A 49 61.82 -4.24 18.04
C ALA A 49 60.45 -3.85 17.42
N ASN A 50 59.36 -4.09 18.16
CA ASN A 50 57.94 -3.80 17.84
C ASN A 50 57.15 -4.81 16.96
N VAL A 51 57.77 -5.88 16.43
CA VAL A 51 57.07 -6.95 15.71
C VAL A 51 57.57 -8.32 16.17
N GLY A 52 56.73 -9.08 16.88
CA GLY A 52 57.09 -10.41 17.37
C GLY A 52 58.24 -10.36 18.37
N ASP A 53 58.22 -9.40 19.30
CA ASP A 53 59.35 -9.16 20.21
C ASP A 53 59.57 -10.39 21.10
N GLY A 54 60.62 -11.14 20.80
CA GLY A 54 60.93 -12.42 21.44
C GLY A 54 60.39 -13.67 20.74
N PHE A 55 59.58 -13.59 19.66
CA PHE A 55 59.01 -14.75 18.94
C PHE A 55 59.82 -15.14 17.68
N ARG A 56 59.93 -16.45 17.40
CA ARG A 56 60.89 -17.01 16.42
C ARG A 56 60.24 -17.62 15.17
N PHE A 57 58.97 -18.02 15.24
CA PHE A 57 58.26 -18.65 14.11
C PHE A 57 57.11 -17.76 13.63
N GLU A 58 56.86 -17.71 12.32
CA GLU A 58 55.74 -16.96 11.73
C GLU A 58 54.92 -17.77 10.74
N ALA A 59 53.60 -17.62 10.81
CA ALA A 59 52.68 -17.96 9.74
C ALA A 59 51.99 -16.69 9.24
N ARG A 60 52.18 -16.33 7.96
CA ARG A 60 51.50 -15.20 7.32
C ARG A 60 50.39 -15.70 6.42
N PHE A 61 49.21 -15.16 6.63
CA PHE A 61 48.00 -15.43 5.89
C PHE A 61 47.70 -14.22 5.00
N ASP A 62 47.52 -14.43 3.70
CA ASP A 62 46.85 -13.47 2.83
C ASP A 62 45.99 -14.20 1.80
N GLU A 63 45.05 -15.02 2.28
CA GLU A 63 44.19 -15.79 1.38
C GLU A 63 42.80 -16.08 1.94
N THR A 64 41.91 -16.48 1.03
CA THR A 64 40.65 -17.14 1.36
C THR A 64 40.94 -18.57 1.84
N VAL A 65 40.91 -18.75 3.16
CA VAL A 65 41.21 -20.04 3.79
C VAL A 65 40.02 -21.01 3.76
N LEU A 66 38.80 -20.48 3.62
CA LEU A 66 37.57 -21.25 3.42
C LEU A 66 36.71 -20.56 2.36
N ASP A 67 36.42 -21.27 1.27
CA ASP A 67 35.49 -20.86 0.21
C ASP A 67 34.49 -22.01 0.00
N ILE A 68 33.25 -21.82 0.45
CA ILE A 68 32.17 -22.79 0.34
C ILE A 68 31.19 -22.26 -0.68
N ASN A 69 30.95 -23.06 -1.72
CA ASN A 69 29.98 -22.80 -2.77
C ASN A 69 29.23 -24.09 -3.13
N GLU A 70 28.44 -24.60 -2.18
CA GLU A 70 27.71 -25.87 -2.28
C GLU A 70 26.20 -25.63 -2.10
N GLY A 71 25.40 -25.99 -3.11
CA GLY A 71 23.95 -25.77 -3.08
C GLY A 71 23.60 -24.27 -2.98
N ASP A 72 22.69 -23.94 -2.05
CA ASP A 72 22.32 -22.54 -1.75
C ASP A 72 23.30 -21.86 -0.78
N VAL A 73 24.38 -22.54 -0.36
CA VAL A 73 25.33 -22.04 0.65
C VAL A 73 26.54 -21.37 0.01
N ARG A 74 26.70 -20.07 0.25
CA ARG A 74 27.91 -19.33 -0.12
C ARG A 74 28.56 -18.71 1.11
N VAL A 75 29.74 -19.19 1.50
CA VAL A 75 30.48 -18.64 2.64
C VAL A 75 31.94 -18.51 2.27
N LYS A 76 32.48 -17.31 2.48
CA LYS A 76 33.88 -16.97 2.20
C LYS A 76 34.52 -16.37 3.44
N VAL A 77 35.51 -17.07 3.97
CA VAL A 77 36.35 -16.63 5.09
C VAL A 77 37.72 -16.27 4.53
N ARG A 78 38.03 -14.97 4.53
CA ARG A 78 39.36 -14.47 4.21
C ARG A 78 40.07 -14.10 5.51
N VAL A 79 41.27 -14.63 5.67
CA VAL A 79 42.13 -14.29 6.80
C VAL A 79 43.35 -13.61 6.23
N ASN A 80 43.59 -12.38 6.66
CA ASN A 80 44.84 -11.68 6.40
C ASN A 80 45.50 -11.40 7.75
N GLY A 81 46.74 -11.80 7.94
CA GLY A 81 47.42 -11.51 9.19
C GLY A 81 48.68 -12.32 9.39
N VAL A 82 49.30 -12.12 10.55
CA VAL A 82 50.50 -12.82 10.94
C VAL A 82 50.32 -13.41 12.34
N PHE A 83 50.66 -14.69 12.45
CA PHE A 83 50.72 -15.42 13.72
C PHE A 83 52.19 -15.69 14.05
N TYR A 84 52.67 -15.12 15.16
CA TYR A 84 53.99 -15.39 15.71
C TYR A 84 53.89 -16.33 16.90
N PHE A 85 54.79 -17.31 17.00
CA PHE A 85 54.82 -18.20 18.15
C PHE A 85 56.24 -18.64 18.54
N ASN A 86 56.32 -19.09 19.78
CA ASN A 86 57.41 -19.83 20.40
C ASN A 86 56.80 -21.03 21.12
N ALA A 87 57.56 -22.11 21.24
CA ALA A 87 57.17 -23.23 22.07
C ALA A 87 58.39 -23.76 22.79
N GLY A 88 58.16 -24.36 23.95
CA GLY A 88 59.20 -24.96 24.76
C GLY A 88 58.65 -26.12 25.57
N TYR A 89 59.54 -26.95 26.07
CA TYR A 89 59.19 -28.13 26.85
C TYR A 89 60.11 -28.26 28.05
N ASN A 90 59.61 -28.89 29.11
CA ASN A 90 60.37 -29.31 30.28
C ASN A 90 59.80 -30.64 30.78
N ILE A 91 60.49 -31.73 30.49
CA ILE A 91 60.01 -33.09 30.71
C ILE A 91 60.99 -33.81 31.63
N ALA A 92 60.49 -34.35 32.74
CA ALA A 92 61.25 -35.22 33.64
C ALA A 92 60.52 -36.55 33.90
N VAL A 93 61.12 -37.66 33.45
CA VAL A 93 60.57 -39.01 33.57
C VAL A 93 61.51 -39.89 34.40
N GLY A 94 60.95 -40.52 35.43
CA GLY A 94 61.67 -41.41 36.32
C GLY A 94 61.22 -42.87 36.18
N ILE A 95 62.17 -43.78 36.07
CA ILE A 95 61.93 -45.22 36.15
C ILE A 95 62.63 -45.71 37.41
N LYS A 96 61.86 -46.13 38.42
CA LYS A 96 62.37 -46.81 39.62
C LYS A 96 61.57 -48.08 39.87
N PRO A 97 62.18 -49.14 40.42
CA PRO A 97 61.44 -50.31 40.85
C PRO A 97 60.53 -49.95 42.03
N ARG A 98 59.25 -49.66 41.75
CA ARG A 98 58.18 -49.63 42.75
C ARG A 98 57.44 -50.98 42.73
N PHE A 99 56.95 -51.43 43.87
CA PHE A 99 56.25 -52.71 44.07
C PHE A 99 54.83 -52.76 43.45
N GLY A 100 54.53 -51.90 42.47
CA GLY A 100 53.25 -51.81 41.78
C GLY A 100 53.47 -51.56 40.29
N ILE A 101 52.71 -52.27 39.45
CA ILE A 101 52.72 -52.13 37.98
C ILE A 101 51.92 -50.87 37.63
N PRO A 102 52.43 -49.95 36.78
CA PRO A 102 53.66 -50.03 35.97
C PRO A 102 54.95 -49.49 36.65
N PRO A 103 56.15 -49.98 36.26
CA PRO A 103 57.45 -49.61 36.85
C PRO A 103 58.04 -48.26 36.36
N ALA A 104 57.30 -47.52 35.54
CA ALA A 104 57.65 -46.18 35.09
C ALA A 104 56.66 -45.18 35.67
N TYR A 105 57.15 -44.05 36.17
CA TYR A 105 56.30 -42.96 36.62
C TYR A 105 56.82 -41.63 36.04
N VAL A 106 55.90 -40.78 35.62
CA VAL A 106 56.25 -39.39 35.31
C VAL A 106 56.48 -38.70 36.66
N ASP A 107 57.56 -37.92 36.78
CA ASP A 107 57.84 -37.12 38.00
C ASP A 107 57.33 -35.69 37.77
N HIS A 108 57.69 -35.13 36.61
CA HIS A 108 57.23 -33.83 36.15
C HIS A 108 57.07 -33.80 34.63
N PHE A 109 55.99 -33.21 34.15
CA PHE A 109 55.82 -32.91 32.74
C PHE A 109 55.34 -31.47 32.62
N GLU A 110 56.05 -30.66 31.86
CA GLU A 110 55.65 -29.31 31.54
C GLU A 110 55.84 -29.07 30.05
N ALA A 111 54.81 -28.53 29.42
CA ALA A 111 54.87 -28.10 28.03
C ALA A 111 54.20 -26.73 27.95
N TRP A 112 54.81 -25.82 27.20
CA TRP A 112 54.27 -24.48 27.02
C TRP A 112 54.41 -24.01 25.58
N ILE A 113 53.44 -23.18 25.19
CA ILE A 113 53.40 -22.47 23.92
C ILE A 113 53.14 -21.00 24.22
N GLY A 114 54.04 -20.14 23.77
CA GLY A 114 53.87 -18.69 23.76
C GLY A 114 53.48 -18.23 22.37
N PHE A 115 52.52 -17.33 22.25
CA PHE A 115 52.18 -16.76 20.95
C PHE A 115 51.84 -15.27 21.04
N GLU A 116 52.15 -14.56 19.95
CA GLU A 116 51.65 -13.22 19.65
C GLU A 116 50.97 -13.29 18.28
N GLN A 117 49.69 -12.98 18.25
CA GLN A 117 48.89 -13.00 17.04
C GLN A 117 48.43 -11.59 16.68
N ARG A 118 48.55 -11.23 15.41
CA ARG A 118 47.88 -10.07 14.80
C ARG A 118 47.12 -10.55 13.58
N ALA A 119 45.80 -10.61 13.68
CA ALA A 119 44.94 -11.13 12.62
C ALA A 119 43.86 -10.13 12.24
N GLN A 120 43.70 -9.94 10.94
CA GLN A 120 42.52 -9.35 10.33
C GLN A 120 41.66 -10.47 9.73
N LEU A 121 40.47 -10.63 10.29
CA LEU A 121 39.49 -11.59 9.85
C LEU A 121 38.40 -10.87 9.05
N GLN A 122 38.24 -11.26 7.79
CA GLN A 122 37.13 -10.83 6.94
C GLN A 122 36.23 -12.03 6.67
N VAL A 123 34.99 -11.96 7.17
CA VAL A 123 33.99 -13.00 6.94
C VAL A 123 32.87 -12.45 6.10
N SER A 124 32.48 -13.19 5.08
CA SER A 124 31.30 -12.90 4.28
C SER A 124 30.53 -14.18 3.97
N GLY A 125 29.21 -14.08 3.86
CA GLY A 125 28.38 -15.22 3.50
C GLY A 125 26.97 -14.80 3.11
N GLU A 126 26.27 -15.71 2.45
CA GLU A 126 24.88 -15.62 2.00
C GLU A 126 24.30 -17.04 2.03
N ALA A 127 23.34 -17.32 2.92
CA ALA A 127 22.46 -18.51 2.90
C ALA A 127 21.61 -18.67 4.17
N ASN A 128 20.65 -19.60 4.12
CA ASN A 128 20.15 -20.39 5.26
C ASN A 128 21.03 -21.64 5.41
N ALA A 129 22.06 -21.59 6.26
CA ALA A 129 23.06 -22.65 6.34
C ALA A 129 23.63 -22.84 7.74
N GLN A 130 23.86 -24.10 8.11
CA GLN A 130 24.73 -24.45 9.23
C GLN A 130 26.15 -24.73 8.71
N VAL A 131 27.10 -23.94 9.17
CA VAL A 131 28.52 -24.10 8.88
C VAL A 131 29.18 -24.75 10.09
N ASN A 132 29.95 -25.79 9.87
CA ASN A 132 30.92 -26.34 10.83
C ASN A 132 32.08 -26.93 10.04
N LYS A 133 33.09 -26.10 9.74
CA LYS A 133 34.25 -26.48 8.94
C LYS A 133 35.52 -26.01 9.63
N GLU A 134 36.53 -26.88 9.61
CA GLU A 134 37.87 -26.61 10.11
C GLU A 134 38.87 -27.18 9.11
N LYS A 135 39.97 -26.46 8.88
CA LYS A 135 41.03 -26.86 7.96
C LYS A 135 42.38 -26.68 8.64
N LYS A 136 43.22 -27.71 8.59
CA LYS A 136 44.64 -27.62 8.95
C LYS A 136 45.36 -26.83 7.85
N VAL A 137 45.98 -25.71 8.20
CA VAL A 137 46.57 -24.77 7.25
C VAL A 137 48.10 -24.79 7.28
N ALA A 138 48.72 -25.04 8.44
CA ALA A 138 50.17 -25.09 8.57
C ALA A 138 50.65 -26.25 9.44
N GLU A 139 51.88 -26.70 9.19
CA GLU A 139 52.54 -27.73 9.99
C GLU A 139 54.03 -27.39 10.16
N TYR A 140 54.48 -27.30 11.41
CA TYR A 140 55.88 -27.12 11.79
C TYR A 140 56.36 -28.38 12.48
N ARG A 141 57.27 -29.09 11.85
CA ARG A 141 57.86 -30.32 12.40
C ARG A 141 59.28 -30.03 12.83
N PHE A 142 59.57 -30.33 14.09
CA PHE A 142 60.89 -30.16 14.67
C PHE A 142 61.70 -31.45 14.59
N LYS A 143 63.01 -31.33 14.78
CA LYS A 143 63.92 -32.48 14.82
C LYS A 143 63.54 -33.42 15.98
N PRO A 144 63.63 -34.75 15.80
CA PRO A 144 63.40 -35.68 16.88
C PRO A 144 64.35 -35.43 18.05
N LEU A 145 63.79 -35.31 19.25
CA LEU A 145 64.53 -35.21 20.50
C LEU A 145 64.66 -36.62 21.06
N CYS A 146 65.85 -37.21 20.92
CA CYS A 146 66.13 -38.58 21.30
C CYS A 146 66.93 -38.64 22.58
N PHE A 147 66.47 -39.44 23.52
CA PHE A 147 67.09 -39.64 24.82
C PHE A 147 67.35 -41.13 25.04
N ALA A 148 68.48 -41.46 25.68
CA ALA A 148 68.76 -42.84 26.04
C ALA A 148 68.12 -43.16 27.39
N ILE A 149 67.14 -44.06 27.42
CA ILE A 149 66.63 -44.63 28.66
C ILE A 149 67.17 -46.07 28.73
N GLY A 150 68.31 -46.24 29.42
CA GLY A 150 69.07 -47.48 29.32
C GLY A 150 69.53 -47.75 27.87
N PRO A 151 69.44 -48.99 27.34
CA PRO A 151 69.84 -49.31 25.97
C PRO A 151 68.84 -48.88 24.90
N VAL A 152 67.66 -48.36 25.28
CA VAL A 152 66.59 -48.01 24.35
C VAL A 152 66.57 -46.50 24.10
N PRO A 153 66.77 -46.03 22.84
CA PRO A 153 66.60 -44.63 22.49
C PRO A 153 65.11 -44.30 22.39
N VAL A 154 64.64 -43.39 23.23
CA VAL A 154 63.27 -42.86 23.21
C VAL A 154 63.27 -41.50 22.54
N CYS A 155 62.59 -41.37 21.42
CA CYS A 155 62.51 -40.12 20.67
C CYS A 155 61.12 -39.50 20.74
N VAL A 156 61.04 -38.21 21.03
CA VAL A 156 59.82 -37.40 20.90
C VAL A 156 59.98 -36.42 19.75
N VAL A 157 58.93 -36.24 18.95
CA VAL A 157 58.92 -35.30 17.83
C VAL A 157 57.96 -34.17 18.18
N PRO A 158 58.46 -32.97 18.49
CA PRO A 158 57.62 -31.79 18.62
C PRO A 158 57.05 -31.42 17.25
N THR A 159 55.74 -31.22 17.19
CA THR A 159 55.04 -30.75 15.99
C THR A 159 54.03 -29.69 16.37
N VAL A 160 53.97 -28.58 15.64
CA VAL A 160 52.95 -27.54 15.81
C VAL A 160 52.06 -27.49 14.58
N TYR A 161 50.75 -27.61 14.80
CA TYR A 161 49.72 -27.49 13.77
C TYR A 161 48.97 -26.17 13.92
N ILE A 162 48.64 -25.54 12.80
CA ILE A 162 47.74 -24.38 12.78
C ILE A 162 46.47 -24.76 12.04
N PHE A 163 45.32 -24.44 12.62
CA PHE A 163 44.00 -24.65 12.04
C PHE A 163 43.24 -23.34 11.93
N VAL A 164 42.38 -23.25 10.91
CA VAL A 164 41.38 -22.19 10.79
C VAL A 164 40.01 -22.83 10.62
N GLY A 165 39.02 -22.34 11.35
CA GLY A 165 37.68 -22.85 11.28
C GLY A 165 36.61 -21.77 11.37
N ALA A 166 35.42 -22.13 10.89
CA ALA A 166 34.22 -21.33 10.99
C ALA A 166 33.03 -22.22 11.34
N THR A 167 32.23 -21.74 12.28
CA THR A 167 31.01 -22.39 12.76
C THR A 167 29.88 -21.36 12.82
N GLY A 168 28.64 -21.74 12.50
CA GLY A 168 27.53 -20.83 12.70
C GLY A 168 26.28 -21.19 11.93
N GLU A 169 25.19 -20.51 12.29
CA GLU A 169 23.95 -20.50 11.54
C GLU A 169 23.78 -19.14 10.88
N VAL A 170 23.65 -19.16 9.56
CA VAL A 170 23.45 -17.98 8.72
C VAL A 170 22.04 -18.09 8.16
N ASN A 171 21.27 -16.99 8.20
CA ASN A 171 19.95 -16.89 7.56
C ASN A 171 19.84 -15.63 6.65
N LEU A 172 20.98 -15.07 6.21
CA LEU A 172 21.07 -13.79 5.49
C LEU A 172 22.44 -13.56 4.82
N ARG A 173 22.55 -12.47 4.05
CA ARG A 173 23.82 -11.97 3.50
C ARG A 173 24.51 -11.05 4.51
N PHE A 174 25.77 -11.32 4.83
CA PHE A 174 26.55 -10.53 5.79
C PHE A 174 28.00 -10.35 5.34
N SER A 175 28.64 -9.26 5.80
CA SER A 175 30.09 -9.07 5.70
C SER A 175 30.58 -8.27 6.90
N TYR A 176 31.62 -8.75 7.57
CA TYR A 176 32.27 -7.97 8.64
C TYR A 176 33.80 -8.11 8.57
N ASN A 177 34.47 -7.11 9.14
CA ASN A 177 35.92 -7.04 9.21
C ASN A 177 36.34 -6.79 10.66
N ALA A 178 37.06 -7.74 11.24
CA ALA A 178 37.57 -7.65 12.60
C ALA A 178 39.09 -7.72 12.59
N VAL A 179 39.75 -6.73 13.21
CA VAL A 179 41.20 -6.74 13.43
C VAL A 179 41.44 -7.02 14.91
N GLN A 180 42.14 -8.10 15.20
CA GLN A 180 42.43 -8.56 16.55
C GLN A 180 43.92 -8.76 16.75
N THR A 181 44.41 -8.31 17.90
CA THR A 181 45.73 -8.65 18.42
C THR A 181 45.59 -9.36 19.76
N ALA A 182 46.31 -10.46 19.92
CA ALA A 182 46.28 -11.27 21.13
C ALA A 182 47.69 -11.77 21.44
N GLN A 183 48.11 -11.67 22.69
CA GLN A 183 49.37 -12.25 23.18
C GLN A 183 49.09 -13.09 24.41
N ALA A 184 49.60 -14.32 24.45
CA ALA A 184 49.51 -15.17 25.63
C ALA A 184 50.66 -16.18 25.68
N LYS A 185 51.02 -16.59 26.91
CA LYS A 185 51.83 -17.77 27.17
C LYS A 185 50.96 -18.79 27.89
N MET A 186 50.88 -19.99 27.33
CA MET A 186 50.01 -21.06 27.82
C MET A 186 50.84 -22.31 28.05
N GLY A 187 50.55 -23.03 29.11
CA GLY A 187 51.20 -24.30 29.35
C GLY A 187 50.44 -25.13 30.37
N ALA A 188 50.78 -26.40 30.39
CA ALA A 188 50.29 -27.32 31.39
C ALA A 188 51.49 -27.91 32.09
N ARG A 189 51.44 -27.95 33.42
CA ARG A 189 52.44 -28.54 34.28
C ARG A 189 51.79 -29.66 35.07
N TRP A 190 52.24 -30.88 34.89
CA TRP A 190 51.88 -32.00 35.73
C TRP A 190 53.03 -32.30 36.71
N THR A 191 52.68 -32.62 37.96
CA THR A 191 53.61 -33.13 38.98
C THR A 191 52.99 -34.30 39.72
N ASP A 192 53.81 -35.24 40.17
CA ASP A 192 53.39 -36.46 40.88
C ASP A 192 52.58 -36.19 42.18
N SER A 193 52.80 -35.03 42.79
CA SER A 193 52.25 -34.64 44.09
C SER A 193 51.01 -33.74 44.00
N ARG A 194 50.86 -32.97 42.91
CA ARG A 194 49.76 -31.99 42.74
C ARG A 194 48.88 -32.25 41.53
N GLY A 195 49.23 -33.20 40.68
CA GLY A 195 48.52 -33.48 39.42
C GLY A 195 48.75 -32.38 38.39
N TRP A 196 47.77 -32.15 37.52
CA TRP A 196 47.82 -31.09 36.51
C TRP A 196 47.59 -29.72 37.15
N GLU A 197 48.51 -28.81 36.86
CA GLU A 197 48.52 -27.41 37.23
C GLU A 197 48.59 -26.57 35.95
N GLU A 198 47.89 -25.44 35.97
CA GLU A 198 47.85 -24.51 34.85
C GLU A 198 49.01 -23.52 34.96
N ILE A 199 49.65 -23.21 33.82
CA ILE A 199 50.50 -22.03 33.74
C ILE A 199 49.58 -20.83 33.52
N GLU A 200 49.36 -20.03 34.57
CA GLU A 200 48.48 -18.86 34.52
C GLU A 200 48.92 -17.89 33.42
N PRO A 201 48.06 -17.60 32.44
CA PRO A 201 48.37 -16.65 31.37
C PRO A 201 48.12 -15.23 31.86
N THR A 202 48.94 -14.29 31.38
CA THR A 202 48.63 -12.86 31.46
C THR A 202 48.30 -12.35 30.06
N PRO A 203 47.07 -12.53 29.55
CA PRO A 203 46.77 -12.19 28.17
C PRO A 203 46.53 -10.68 28.02
N ALA A 204 47.11 -10.10 26.96
CA ALA A 204 46.79 -8.76 26.51
C ALA A 204 45.98 -8.85 25.21
N PHE A 205 44.81 -8.19 25.17
CA PHE A 205 43.93 -8.14 24.00
C PHE A 205 43.73 -6.70 23.55
N ASN A 206 43.91 -6.44 22.25
CA ASN A 206 43.44 -5.21 21.62
C ASN A 206 42.76 -5.54 20.28
N THR A 207 41.55 -5.03 20.08
CA THR A 207 40.69 -5.37 18.92
C THR A 207 40.01 -4.10 18.40
N SER A 208 39.97 -3.95 17.09
CA SER A 208 39.15 -2.95 16.39
C SER A 208 38.21 -3.64 15.41
N PHE A 209 36.99 -3.13 15.29
CA PHE A 209 35.93 -3.75 14.50
C PHE A 209 35.24 -2.75 13.60
N ASP A 210 35.04 -3.12 12.34
CA ASP A 210 34.28 -2.35 11.34
C ASP A 210 33.25 -3.28 10.67
N GLN A 211 32.04 -2.75 10.46
CA GLN A 211 30.88 -3.56 10.09
C GLN A 211 30.01 -2.88 9.04
N ASN A 212 29.51 -3.68 8.09
CA ASN A 212 28.41 -3.31 7.21
C ASN A 212 27.42 -4.47 7.16
N PHE A 213 26.24 -4.28 7.73
CA PHE A 213 25.23 -5.33 7.78
C PHE A 213 23.96 -4.92 7.05
N ASP A 214 23.38 -5.86 6.31
CA ASP A 214 22.05 -5.75 5.72
C ASP A 214 21.16 -6.79 6.44
N ILE A 215 20.54 -6.40 7.56
CA ILE A 215 19.97 -7.35 8.54
C ILE A 215 18.46 -7.29 8.54
N ASN A 216 17.85 -8.36 8.00
CA ASN A 216 16.42 -8.64 8.14
C ASN A 216 16.15 -9.96 8.92
N ALA A 217 17.18 -10.64 9.44
CA ALA A 217 17.08 -11.93 10.14
C ALA A 217 18.21 -12.15 11.18
N GLY A 218 18.17 -13.26 11.92
CA GLY A 218 19.21 -13.61 12.91
C GLY A 218 20.46 -14.25 12.29
N LEU A 219 21.62 -14.00 12.89
CA LEU A 219 22.93 -14.53 12.51
C LEU A 219 23.68 -14.95 13.76
N LYS A 220 24.22 -16.16 13.81
CA LYS A 220 25.17 -16.54 14.86
C LYS A 220 26.37 -17.21 14.23
N THR A 221 27.48 -16.48 14.13
CA THR A 221 28.70 -16.97 13.49
C THR A 221 29.88 -16.84 14.42
N ARG A 222 30.76 -17.83 14.38
CA ARG A 222 32.01 -17.88 15.12
C ARG A 222 33.11 -18.34 14.17
N ALA A 223 34.12 -17.52 14.01
CA ALA A 223 35.33 -17.86 13.27
C ALA A 223 36.49 -17.95 14.26
N TYR A 224 37.42 -18.86 14.02
CA TYR A 224 38.52 -19.11 14.95
C TYR A 224 39.79 -19.58 14.26
N THR A 225 40.91 -19.36 14.94
CA THR A 225 42.22 -19.89 14.62
C THR A 225 42.71 -20.71 15.81
N LYS A 226 43.29 -21.89 15.54
CA LYS A 226 43.88 -22.74 16.57
C LYS A 226 45.35 -22.97 16.29
N ALA A 227 46.15 -23.00 17.34
CA ALA A 227 47.52 -23.51 17.31
C ALA A 227 47.61 -24.68 18.29
N GLU A 228 48.05 -25.83 17.81
CA GLU A 228 48.19 -27.05 18.61
C GLU A 228 49.64 -27.53 18.58
N GLY A 229 50.29 -27.58 19.74
CA GLY A 229 51.60 -28.20 19.92
C GLY A 229 51.43 -29.64 20.40
N ALA A 230 51.95 -30.59 19.65
CA ALA A 230 51.94 -32.02 19.97
C ALA A 230 53.37 -32.53 20.22
N LEU A 231 53.53 -33.39 21.22
CA LEU A 231 54.80 -34.09 21.52
C LEU A 231 54.64 -35.58 21.24
N MET A 232 55.00 -36.01 20.04
CA MET A 232 54.69 -37.36 19.56
C MET A 232 55.81 -38.35 19.90
N LEU A 233 55.54 -39.36 20.72
CA LEU A 233 56.44 -40.48 21.01
C LEU A 233 56.65 -41.33 19.74
N TYR A 234 57.89 -41.39 19.26
CA TYR A 234 58.28 -41.97 17.97
C TYR A 234 57.45 -41.46 16.77
N GLY A 235 56.81 -40.29 16.90
CA GLY A 235 55.90 -39.77 15.89
C GLY A 235 54.51 -40.43 15.87
N ILE A 236 54.17 -41.30 16.82
CA ILE A 236 52.96 -42.14 16.79
C ILE A 236 51.86 -41.61 17.73
N ALA A 237 52.19 -41.29 18.99
CA ALA A 237 51.20 -40.93 20.01
C ALA A 237 51.76 -39.95 21.04
N GLY A 238 50.95 -39.04 21.57
CA GLY A 238 51.41 -38.12 22.60
C GLY A 238 50.42 -37.04 23.02
N PRO A 239 50.78 -36.23 24.04
CA PRO A 239 49.99 -35.10 24.48
C PRO A 239 50.01 -33.95 23.46
N THR A 240 48.88 -33.26 23.40
CA THR A 240 48.66 -32.04 22.63
C THR A 240 48.20 -30.93 23.57
N ILE A 241 48.82 -29.77 23.45
CA ILE A 241 48.34 -28.52 24.05
C ILE A 241 47.86 -27.61 22.93
N GLY A 242 46.68 -27.02 23.11
CA GLY A 242 46.02 -26.19 22.12
C GLY A 242 45.66 -24.82 22.66
N ALA A 243 45.81 -23.82 21.80
CA ALA A 243 45.29 -22.46 21.98
C ALA A 243 44.33 -22.16 20.84
N GLN A 244 43.12 -21.70 21.17
CA GLN A 244 42.10 -21.29 20.20
C GLN A 244 41.72 -19.84 20.45
N MET A 245 41.85 -19.01 19.43
CA MET A 245 41.31 -17.65 19.42
C MET A 245 40.07 -17.61 18.53
N SER A 246 38.97 -17.04 19.02
CA SER A 246 37.72 -16.94 18.26
C SER A 246 37.09 -15.56 18.32
N ILE A 247 36.35 -15.22 17.26
CA ILE A 247 35.47 -14.06 17.17
C ILE A 247 34.06 -14.58 16.88
N GLU A 248 33.09 -14.15 17.67
CA GLU A 248 31.68 -14.51 17.57
C GLU A 248 30.83 -13.25 17.35
N LEU A 249 30.05 -13.26 16.27
CA LEU A 249 29.02 -12.28 15.98
C LEU A 249 27.65 -12.92 16.18
N ASP A 250 26.89 -12.36 17.12
CA ASP A 250 25.52 -12.77 17.45
C ASP A 250 24.57 -11.61 17.12
N VAL A 251 23.77 -11.78 16.08
CA VAL A 251 22.71 -10.87 15.62
C VAL A 251 21.37 -11.56 15.80
N ALA A 252 20.41 -10.86 16.39
CA ALA A 252 19.05 -11.36 16.50
C ALA A 252 18.03 -10.24 16.31
N VAL A 253 16.97 -10.55 15.57
CA VAL A 253 15.88 -9.63 15.25
C VAL A 253 14.57 -10.37 15.48
N PRO A 254 13.63 -9.88 16.32
CA PRO A 254 13.72 -8.66 17.14
C PRO A 254 14.52 -8.88 18.44
N ARG A 255 15.58 -8.09 18.69
CA ARG A 255 16.32 -8.06 19.97
C ARG A 255 16.99 -6.71 20.19
N ASP A 256 17.20 -6.38 21.46
CA ASP A 256 18.05 -5.26 21.89
C ASP A 256 19.08 -5.77 22.93
N PRO A 257 20.40 -5.61 22.71
CA PRO A 257 21.03 -5.10 21.48
C PRO A 257 20.78 -6.05 20.29
N PHE A 258 20.65 -5.48 19.09
CA PHE A 258 20.36 -6.30 17.90
C PHE A 258 21.59 -7.06 17.41
N TRP A 259 22.80 -6.60 17.72
CA TRP A 259 24.04 -7.36 17.55
C TRP A 259 24.99 -7.22 18.74
N ILE A 260 25.78 -8.28 18.96
CA ILE A 260 26.84 -8.37 19.95
C ILE A 260 28.06 -9.02 19.28
N LEU A 261 29.24 -8.42 19.44
CA LEU A 261 30.52 -9.00 19.02
C LEU A 261 31.35 -9.40 20.23
N ARG A 262 31.78 -10.65 20.26
CA ARG A 262 32.61 -11.22 21.32
C ARG A 262 33.89 -11.80 20.73
N GLY A 263 34.99 -11.70 21.46
CA GLY A 263 36.17 -12.52 21.24
C GLY A 263 36.36 -13.48 22.39
N SER A 264 36.86 -14.67 22.12
CA SER A 264 37.33 -15.58 23.18
C SER A 264 38.70 -16.15 22.87
N LEU A 265 39.44 -16.44 23.94
CA LEU A 265 40.67 -17.20 23.93
C LEU A 265 40.50 -18.41 24.82
N ARG A 266 40.68 -19.60 24.26
CA ARG A 266 40.50 -20.87 24.94
C ARG A 266 41.80 -21.66 24.88
N ALA A 267 42.29 -22.08 26.04
CA ALA A 267 43.38 -23.04 26.14
C ALA A 267 42.83 -24.41 26.52
N TYR A 268 43.34 -25.46 25.88
CA TYR A 268 42.91 -26.83 26.13
C TYR A 268 44.08 -27.79 26.00
N TYR A 269 43.93 -28.97 26.57
CA TYR A 269 44.84 -30.08 26.36
C TYR A 269 44.05 -31.29 25.86
N SER A 270 44.75 -32.13 25.12
CA SER A 270 44.27 -33.43 24.67
C SER A 270 45.40 -34.44 24.76
N PHE A 271 45.08 -35.67 25.08
CA PHE A 271 46.00 -36.78 25.14
C PHE A 271 45.34 -37.94 24.41
N ILE A 272 45.88 -38.28 23.25
CA ILE A 272 45.37 -39.38 22.42
C ILE A 272 46.52 -40.36 22.22
N VAL A 273 46.30 -41.60 22.66
CA VAL A 273 47.21 -42.71 22.39
C VAL A 273 46.56 -43.60 21.35
N ASP A 274 47.07 -43.55 20.13
CA ASP A 274 46.66 -44.41 19.02
C ASP A 274 47.83 -45.31 18.63
N ILE A 275 47.68 -46.62 18.81
CA ILE A 275 48.73 -47.59 18.48
C ILE A 275 48.33 -48.29 17.18
N PRO A 276 49.17 -48.30 16.12
CA PRO A 276 48.83 -48.79 14.78
C PRO A 276 48.23 -50.20 14.68
N VAL A 277 48.40 -51.03 15.71
CA VAL A 277 47.94 -52.43 15.77
C VAL A 277 46.80 -52.64 16.79
N ILE A 278 46.64 -51.73 17.76
CA ILE A 278 45.74 -51.89 18.93
C ILE A 278 44.57 -50.88 18.87
N GLY A 279 44.68 -49.84 18.03
CA GLY A 279 43.73 -48.74 17.95
C GLY A 279 43.88 -47.75 19.10
N ARG A 280 42.83 -46.96 19.33
CA ARG A 280 42.81 -45.92 20.37
C ARG A 280 42.78 -46.53 21.77
N VAL A 281 43.84 -46.34 22.54
CA VAL A 281 44.07 -46.98 23.84
C VAL A 281 43.78 -46.05 25.01
N ALA A 282 43.88 -44.74 24.80
CA ALA A 282 43.52 -43.73 25.79
C ALA A 282 43.15 -42.41 25.08
N GLU A 283 42.10 -41.76 25.58
CA GLU A 283 41.68 -40.43 25.15
C GLU A 283 41.28 -39.62 26.39
N HIS A 284 41.98 -38.52 26.63
CA HIS A 284 41.63 -37.58 27.68
C HIS A 284 41.80 -36.17 27.14
N SER A 285 40.81 -35.31 27.34
CA SER A 285 40.90 -33.91 26.95
C SER A 285 40.19 -33.03 27.98
N GLY A 286 40.64 -31.79 28.09
CA GLY A 286 40.09 -30.82 29.01
C GLY A 286 40.33 -29.40 28.55
N THR A 287 39.48 -28.47 28.99
CA THR A 287 39.73 -27.04 28.84
C THR A 287 40.51 -26.59 30.07
N LEU A 288 41.65 -25.93 29.86
CA LEU A 288 42.41 -25.33 30.94
C LEU A 288 41.66 -24.06 31.39
N TYR A 289 41.48 -23.12 30.47
CA TYR A 289 40.67 -21.93 30.73
C TYR A 289 40.06 -21.38 29.43
N GLU A 290 39.04 -20.53 29.59
CA GLU A 290 38.44 -19.76 28.51
C GLU A 290 38.18 -18.32 28.97
N ILE A 291 38.74 -17.36 28.25
CA ILE A 291 38.59 -15.93 28.53
C ILE A 291 37.79 -15.32 27.39
N GLY A 292 36.63 -14.75 27.70
CA GLY A 292 35.79 -14.05 26.73
C GLY A 292 35.71 -12.56 27.02
N ARG A 293 35.70 -11.72 25.98
CA ARG A 293 35.46 -10.28 26.08
C ARG A 293 34.47 -9.83 25.01
N GLU A 294 33.54 -8.97 25.40
CA GLU A 294 32.70 -8.26 24.45
C GLU A 294 33.46 -7.04 23.90
N PHE A 295 33.50 -6.92 22.57
CA PHE A 295 34.17 -5.82 21.89
C PHE A 295 33.20 -4.71 21.49
N GLY A 296 31.94 -5.07 21.25
CA GLY A 296 30.92 -4.09 20.87
C GLY A 296 29.52 -4.68 20.87
N ARG A 297 28.56 -3.76 20.95
CA ARG A 297 27.13 -4.00 20.75
C ARG A 297 26.52 -2.77 20.11
N SER A 298 25.37 -2.92 19.44
CA SER A 298 24.53 -1.76 19.11
C SER A 298 23.11 -1.98 19.61
N PRO A 299 22.51 -0.94 20.22
CA PRO A 299 21.08 -0.96 20.50
C PRO A 299 20.29 -0.99 19.19
N ALA A 300 19.05 -1.49 19.24
CA ALA A 300 18.13 -1.36 18.12
C ALA A 300 17.87 0.14 17.83
N PRO A 301 17.96 0.61 16.57
CA PRO A 301 17.66 1.99 16.25
C PRO A 301 16.20 2.33 16.62
N PRO A 302 15.88 3.60 16.89
CA PRO A 302 14.49 4.00 17.13
C PRO A 302 13.68 3.98 15.81
N PRO A 303 12.36 3.69 15.87
CA PRO A 303 11.45 3.93 14.76
C PRO A 303 11.47 5.40 14.31
N THR A 304 11.21 5.64 13.04
CA THR A 304 11.01 6.98 12.50
C THR A 304 9.54 7.20 12.19
N ILE A 305 8.97 8.30 12.67
CA ILE A 305 7.63 8.76 12.29
C ILE A 305 7.79 10.04 11.48
N THR A 306 7.25 10.05 10.27
CA THR A 306 7.22 11.23 9.39
C THR A 306 5.79 11.68 9.20
N ILE A 307 5.47 12.89 9.64
CA ILE A 307 4.16 13.51 9.36
C ILE A 307 4.20 14.08 7.95
N ARG A 308 3.25 13.69 7.11
CA ARG A 308 3.11 14.17 5.72
C ARG A 308 2.24 15.42 5.65
N THR A 309 1.18 15.47 6.45
CA THR A 309 0.18 16.54 6.45
C THR A 309 -0.22 16.87 7.88
N SER A 310 -0.06 18.14 8.29
CA SER A 310 -0.56 18.68 9.56
C SER A 310 -0.68 20.22 9.46
N PRO A 311 -1.86 20.81 9.71
CA PRO A 311 -3.13 20.13 10.01
C PRO A 311 -3.66 19.34 8.80
N ALA A 312 -4.25 18.18 9.06
CA ALA A 312 -4.98 17.39 8.08
C ALA A 312 -6.49 17.62 8.25
N THR A 313 -7.25 17.63 7.16
CA THR A 313 -8.70 17.85 7.21
C THR A 313 -9.43 16.58 6.78
N VAL A 314 -10.42 16.15 7.57
CA VAL A 314 -11.31 15.04 7.20
C VAL A 314 -12.77 15.41 7.45
N GLN A 315 -13.66 14.75 6.72
CA GLN A 315 -15.10 15.04 6.79
C GLN A 315 -15.75 14.31 7.96
N LEU A 316 -16.66 14.99 8.64
CA LEU A 316 -17.53 14.39 9.66
C LEU A 316 -18.26 13.17 9.07
N ARG A 317 -18.41 12.08 9.82
CA ARG A 317 -19.15 10.85 9.44
C ARG A 317 -18.70 10.15 8.14
N VAL A 318 -17.59 10.56 7.55
CA VAL A 318 -16.99 9.89 6.38
C VAL A 318 -15.81 9.05 6.83
N GLU A 319 -15.78 7.78 6.41
CA GLU A 319 -14.63 6.93 6.66
C GLU A 319 -13.41 7.45 5.90
N THR A 320 -12.34 7.73 6.63
CA THR A 320 -11.08 8.21 6.06
C THR A 320 -9.92 7.37 6.57
N ASP A 321 -9.02 6.97 5.69
CA ASP A 321 -7.77 6.33 6.08
C ASP A 321 -6.77 7.38 6.59
N LEU A 322 -6.46 7.34 7.89
CA LEU A 322 -5.51 8.26 8.53
C LEU A 322 -4.05 7.94 8.20
N ALA A 323 -3.76 6.73 7.72
CA ALA A 323 -2.40 6.31 7.35
C ALA A 323 -1.79 7.20 6.25
N GLN A 324 -2.64 7.84 5.42
CA GLN A 324 -2.20 8.76 4.37
C GLN A 324 -1.47 10.00 4.91
N PHE A 325 -1.70 10.38 6.17
CA PHE A 325 -1.16 11.61 6.77
C PHE A 325 0.21 11.43 7.42
N PHE A 326 0.69 10.19 7.56
CA PHE A 326 1.98 9.91 8.17
C PHE A 326 2.67 8.72 7.51
N ARG A 327 3.92 8.47 7.90
CA ARG A 327 4.66 7.27 7.55
C ARG A 327 5.44 6.81 8.77
N VAL A 328 5.39 5.51 9.04
CA VAL A 328 6.23 4.87 10.06
C VAL A 328 7.24 3.99 9.34
N ALA A 329 8.51 4.12 9.70
CA ALA A 329 9.60 3.35 9.12
C ALA A 329 10.53 2.85 10.22
N HIS A 330 11.10 1.66 10.02
CA HIS A 330 12.12 1.11 10.90
C HIS A 330 12.99 0.13 10.10
N PRO A 331 14.33 0.16 10.25
CA PRO A 331 15.23 -0.61 9.40
C PRO A 331 15.22 -2.11 9.68
N LEU A 332 14.83 -2.55 10.88
CA LEU A 332 14.84 -3.97 11.29
C LEU A 332 13.45 -4.63 11.28
N GLY A 333 12.47 -4.03 10.60
CA GLY A 333 11.14 -4.62 10.38
C GLY A 333 9.97 -3.88 11.02
N ASN A 334 8.87 -4.60 11.28
CA ASN A 334 7.61 -4.07 11.78
C ASN A 334 7.74 -3.49 13.20
N VAL A 335 6.85 -2.56 13.54
CA VAL A 335 6.83 -1.88 14.83
C VAL A 335 5.47 -2.03 15.49
N ASP A 336 5.40 -1.84 16.81
CA ASP A 336 4.11 -1.69 17.50
C ASP A 336 3.72 -0.22 17.47
N LEU A 337 2.64 0.11 16.75
CA LEU A 337 2.12 1.47 16.65
C LEU A 337 0.92 1.63 17.59
N THR A 338 0.94 2.70 18.37
CA THR A 338 -0.23 3.21 19.09
C THR A 338 -0.58 4.59 18.54
N VAL A 339 -1.84 4.80 18.17
CA VAL A 339 -2.37 6.11 17.76
C VAL A 339 -3.49 6.48 18.73
N THR A 340 -3.36 7.61 19.41
CA THR A 340 -4.38 8.15 20.31
C THR A 340 -4.86 9.52 19.83
N SER A 341 -6.12 9.84 20.11
CA SER A 341 -6.72 11.15 19.95
C SER A 341 -7.00 11.73 21.34
N ASN A 342 -6.77 13.03 21.51
CA ASN A 342 -7.13 13.73 22.74
C ASN A 342 -8.65 13.76 23.01
N LEU A 343 -9.49 13.53 21.99
CA LEU A 343 -10.95 13.52 22.12
C LEU A 343 -11.57 12.12 21.99
N ASP A 344 -10.96 11.22 21.22
CA ASP A 344 -11.56 9.93 20.86
C ASP A 344 -10.87 8.72 21.53
N GLY A 345 -9.80 8.94 22.30
CA GLY A 345 -9.04 7.87 22.95
C GLY A 345 -8.16 7.10 21.96
N THR A 346 -8.02 5.79 22.14
CA THR A 346 -7.14 4.96 21.30
C THR A 346 -7.77 4.65 19.95
N LEU A 347 -7.20 5.22 18.88
CA LEU A 347 -7.60 4.98 17.51
C LEU A 347 -6.90 3.77 16.90
N TYR A 348 -5.75 3.36 17.40
CA TYR A 348 -5.07 2.15 16.93
C TYR A 348 -4.08 1.67 17.99
N SER A 349 -3.94 0.36 18.12
CA SER A 349 -2.89 -0.25 18.93
C SER A 349 -2.61 -1.65 18.39
N GLY A 350 -1.41 -1.87 17.84
CA GLY A 350 -1.03 -3.19 17.32
C GLY A 350 0.20 -3.15 16.41
N SER A 351 0.49 -4.29 15.80
CA SER A 351 1.61 -4.43 14.88
C SER A 351 1.36 -3.68 13.57
N TRP A 352 2.30 -2.81 13.21
CA TRP A 352 2.27 -1.95 12.05
C TRP A 352 3.38 -2.30 11.07
N SER A 353 2.99 -2.57 9.82
CA SER A 353 3.94 -2.88 8.74
C SER A 353 4.75 -1.64 8.35
N THR A 354 6.08 -1.77 8.31
CA THR A 354 7.00 -0.72 7.82
C THR A 354 7.49 -1.00 6.40
N ASN A 355 7.07 -2.11 5.80
CA ASN A 355 7.51 -2.55 4.48
C ASN A 355 7.00 -1.59 3.38
N PRO A 356 7.89 -0.86 2.68
CA PRO A 356 7.50 0.06 1.62
C PRO A 356 6.92 -0.66 0.38
N ASN A 357 7.17 -1.96 0.22
CA ASN A 357 6.77 -2.77 -0.92
C ASN A 357 5.55 -3.66 -0.62
N SER A 358 4.88 -3.46 0.52
CA SER A 358 3.66 -4.20 0.84
C SER A 358 2.56 -3.87 -0.17
N LEU A 359 1.98 -4.90 -0.81
CA LEU A 359 0.84 -4.75 -1.74
C LEU A 359 -0.37 -4.10 -1.07
N PHE A 360 -0.53 -4.33 0.23
CA PHE A 360 -1.48 -3.64 1.08
C PHE A 360 -0.67 -2.91 2.14
N GLY A 361 -0.49 -1.60 1.95
CA GLY A 361 0.05 -0.75 3.01
C GLY A 361 -0.84 -0.83 4.25
N PRO A 362 -0.30 -0.55 5.44
CA PRO A 362 -1.12 -0.52 6.64
C PRO A 362 -2.19 0.59 6.54
N GLU A 363 -3.46 0.23 6.71
CA GLU A 363 -4.60 1.16 6.69
C GLU A 363 -5.05 1.48 8.12
N LEU A 364 -5.43 2.74 8.36
CA LEU A 364 -6.06 3.21 9.59
C LEU A 364 -7.36 3.95 9.26
N LYS A 365 -8.37 3.20 8.83
CA LYS A 365 -9.71 3.73 8.53
C LYS A 365 -10.46 4.14 9.79
N ARG A 366 -10.90 5.39 9.84
CA ARG A 366 -11.67 5.96 10.96
C ARG A 366 -12.78 6.88 10.48
N THR A 367 -13.88 6.86 11.22
CA THR A 367 -15.04 7.74 11.05
C THR A 367 -15.23 8.53 12.34
N PHE A 368 -15.36 9.85 12.23
CA PHE A 368 -15.52 10.73 13.38
C PHE A 368 -16.94 11.28 13.46
N ASN A 369 -17.50 11.34 14.67
CA ASN A 369 -18.89 11.74 14.91
C ASN A 369 -19.06 13.17 15.47
N THR A 370 -17.95 13.85 15.77
CA THR A 370 -17.94 15.22 16.28
C THR A 370 -17.04 16.11 15.41
N VAL A 371 -17.44 17.37 15.24
CA VAL A 371 -16.61 18.39 14.60
C VAL A 371 -15.56 18.92 15.58
N GLY A 372 -14.49 19.49 15.02
CA GLY A 372 -13.45 20.17 15.79
C GLY A 372 -12.05 19.63 15.55
N SER A 373 -11.08 20.35 16.10
CA SER A 373 -9.67 20.01 16.01
C SER A 373 -9.30 18.98 17.07
N ARG A 374 -8.57 17.94 16.66
CA ARG A 374 -8.03 16.91 17.55
C ARG A 374 -6.56 16.67 17.26
N THR A 375 -5.78 16.52 18.32
CA THR A 375 -4.36 16.19 18.23
C THR A 375 -4.23 14.68 18.31
N LEU A 376 -3.73 14.07 17.23
CA LEU A 376 -3.38 12.67 17.22
C LEU A 376 -1.95 12.51 17.71
N THR A 377 -1.73 11.64 18.68
CA THR A 377 -0.40 11.24 19.16
C THR A 377 -0.08 9.86 18.65
N LEU A 378 1.01 9.75 17.90
CA LEU A 378 1.54 8.51 17.38
C LEU A 378 2.73 8.10 18.25
N ILE A 379 2.76 6.85 18.67
CA ILE A 379 3.87 6.24 19.40
C ILE A 379 4.22 4.95 18.68
N ALA A 380 5.39 4.91 18.06
CA ALA A 380 5.94 3.70 17.44
C ALA A 380 7.01 3.11 18.35
N ARG A 381 6.88 1.82 18.68
CA ARG A 381 7.80 1.08 19.54
C ARG A 381 8.44 -0.07 18.79
N TYR A 382 9.73 -0.29 19.02
CA TYR A 382 10.46 -1.44 18.55
C TYR A 382 11.35 -1.98 19.67
N VAL A 383 10.96 -3.11 20.25
CA VAL A 383 11.63 -3.67 21.44
C VAL A 383 11.70 -2.61 22.56
N ASN A 384 12.89 -2.09 22.88
CA ASN A 384 13.11 -1.10 23.94
C ASN A 384 13.15 0.35 23.40
N SER A 385 13.18 0.55 22.08
CA SER A 385 13.23 1.87 21.47
C SER A 385 11.82 2.37 21.14
N GLN A 386 11.60 3.68 21.30
CA GLN A 386 10.33 4.30 20.95
C GLN A 386 10.52 5.70 20.40
N THR A 387 9.60 6.09 19.52
CA THR A 387 9.50 7.45 18.98
C THR A 387 8.07 7.90 19.06
N SER A 388 7.86 9.18 19.34
CA SER A 388 6.54 9.81 19.31
C SER A 388 6.52 11.01 18.39
N SER A 389 5.38 11.22 17.73
CA SER A 389 5.08 12.43 16.97
C SER A 389 3.60 12.75 17.14
N SER A 390 3.22 14.00 16.88
CA SER A 390 1.82 14.40 16.83
C SER A 390 1.47 15.03 15.49
N LEU A 391 0.20 14.93 15.12
CA LEU A 391 -0.38 15.69 14.01
C LEU A 391 -1.74 16.24 14.44
N VAL A 392 -2.11 17.39 13.88
CA VAL A 392 -3.43 18.00 14.09
C VAL A 392 -4.37 17.51 13.00
N LEU A 393 -5.55 17.06 13.40
CA LEU A 393 -6.64 16.63 12.52
C LEU A 393 -7.86 17.51 12.77
N ASP A 394 -8.30 18.23 11.74
CA ASP A 394 -9.48 19.08 11.78
C ASP A 394 -10.66 18.36 11.13
N VAL A 395 -11.69 18.11 11.92
CA VAL A 395 -12.92 17.48 11.41
C VAL A 395 -14.00 18.50 11.20
N VAL A 396 -14.38 18.58 9.93
CA VAL A 396 -15.20 19.65 9.40
C VAL A 396 -16.55 19.10 8.95
N ASN A 397 -17.55 19.96 9.10
CA ASN A 397 -18.86 19.77 8.52
C ASN A 397 -18.93 20.60 7.23
N THR A 398 -19.06 19.95 6.08
CA THR A 398 -19.21 20.64 4.79
C THR A 398 -20.70 20.89 4.55
N PRO A 399 -21.12 22.10 4.15
CA PRO A 399 -22.53 22.37 3.86
C PRO A 399 -23.06 21.55 2.68
N PRO A 400 -24.39 21.33 2.60
CA PRO A 400 -25.02 20.59 1.51
C PRO A 400 -24.88 21.33 0.17
N THR A 401 -24.84 20.60 -0.92
CA THR A 401 -24.78 21.14 -2.29
C THR A 401 -26.14 21.00 -2.97
N LEU A 402 -26.58 22.05 -3.68
CA LEU A 402 -27.93 22.14 -4.27
C LEU A 402 -27.89 22.22 -5.80
N ASN A 403 -28.54 21.27 -6.46
CA ASN A 403 -28.75 21.29 -7.90
C ASN A 403 -30.24 21.33 -8.26
N LEU A 404 -30.70 22.44 -8.80
CA LEU A 404 -32.09 22.66 -9.18
C LEU A 404 -32.38 22.06 -10.57
N GLN A 405 -33.44 21.26 -10.65
CA GLN A 405 -33.98 20.68 -11.87
C GLN A 405 -35.36 21.27 -12.17
N TYR A 406 -35.49 21.89 -13.33
CA TYR A 406 -36.69 22.52 -13.85
C TYR A 406 -36.63 22.54 -15.38
N GLY A 407 -37.77 22.75 -16.05
CA GLY A 407 -37.84 22.75 -17.51
C GLY A 407 -39.07 23.46 -18.04
N GLY A 408 -38.96 23.95 -19.28
CA GLY A 408 -40.00 24.74 -19.95
C GLY A 408 -40.12 26.17 -19.41
N ASP A 409 -40.94 26.97 -20.09
CA ASP A 409 -41.18 28.37 -19.76
C ASP A 409 -42.38 28.51 -18.81
N PRO A 410 -42.21 29.12 -17.62
CA PRO A 410 -43.33 29.31 -16.69
C PRO A 410 -44.33 30.34 -17.23
N ARG A 411 -45.61 30.11 -16.94
CA ARG A 411 -46.70 31.03 -17.28
C ARG A 411 -47.49 31.42 -16.04
N GLN A 412 -47.98 32.66 -16.02
CA GLN A 412 -48.82 33.16 -14.95
C GLN A 412 -50.04 32.24 -14.74
N GLY A 413 -50.32 31.91 -13.47
CA GLY A 413 -51.45 31.07 -13.07
C GLY A 413 -51.30 29.57 -13.36
N GLN A 414 -50.20 29.12 -13.96
CA GLN A 414 -49.91 27.70 -14.17
C GLN A 414 -48.98 27.15 -13.09
N ILE A 415 -49.16 25.87 -12.75
CA ILE A 415 -48.32 25.13 -11.81
C ILE A 415 -46.98 24.83 -12.49
N TYR A 416 -45.87 25.29 -11.91
CA TYR A 416 -44.52 25.07 -12.40
C TYR A 416 -43.70 24.21 -11.42
N PRO A 417 -43.45 22.93 -11.72
CA PRO A 417 -42.74 22.02 -10.83
C PRO A 417 -41.23 22.28 -10.83
N ILE A 418 -40.61 22.25 -9.65
CA ILE A 418 -39.17 22.38 -9.44
C ILE A 418 -38.72 21.31 -8.44
N THR A 419 -37.63 20.62 -8.78
CA THR A 419 -37.01 19.63 -7.90
C THR A 419 -35.60 20.09 -7.56
N VAL A 420 -35.16 19.91 -6.31
CA VAL A 420 -33.77 20.11 -5.89
C VAL A 420 -33.14 18.74 -5.60
N LEU A 421 -32.00 18.48 -6.24
CA LEU A 421 -31.11 17.39 -5.88
C LEU A 421 -30.11 17.92 -4.86
N ILE A 422 -30.05 17.26 -3.71
CA ILE A 422 -29.20 17.64 -2.58
C ILE A 422 -28.17 16.55 -2.38
N THR A 423 -26.90 16.95 -2.31
CA THR A 423 -25.80 16.05 -1.96
C THR A 423 -24.98 16.65 -0.84
N ASP A 424 -24.68 15.85 0.18
CA ASP A 424 -23.83 16.24 1.30
C ASP A 424 -22.82 15.12 1.58
N PRO A 425 -21.50 15.39 1.56
CA PRO A 425 -20.49 14.39 1.86
C PRO A 425 -20.65 13.73 3.24
N ASN A 426 -21.16 14.44 4.25
CA ASN A 426 -21.20 13.96 5.64
C ASN A 426 -22.60 13.54 6.11
N GLU A 427 -23.63 13.73 5.29
CA GLU A 427 -25.02 13.35 5.58
C GLU A 427 -25.60 12.55 4.40
N PRO A 428 -25.43 11.21 4.38
CA PRO A 428 -25.90 10.38 3.28
C PRO A 428 -27.43 10.20 3.25
N ASP A 429 -28.14 10.53 4.34
CA ASP A 429 -29.61 10.46 4.39
C ASP A 429 -30.26 11.66 3.70
N THR A 430 -30.53 11.49 2.41
CA THR A 430 -31.20 12.50 1.59
C THR A 430 -32.62 12.80 2.06
N THR A 431 -33.30 11.87 2.73
CA THR A 431 -34.69 12.07 3.20
C THR A 431 -34.73 13.14 4.27
N ARG A 432 -33.76 13.09 5.19
CA ARG A 432 -33.59 14.08 6.25
C ARG A 432 -33.25 15.45 5.69
N LEU A 433 -32.30 15.53 4.75
CA LEU A 433 -31.95 16.79 4.05
C LEU A 433 -33.14 17.39 3.30
N CYS A 434 -33.97 16.55 2.66
CA CYS A 434 -35.20 17.02 2.02
C CYS A 434 -36.19 17.60 3.05
N GLY A 435 -36.33 16.96 4.22
CA GLY A 435 -37.19 17.42 5.30
C GLY A 435 -36.74 18.75 5.92
N SER A 436 -35.44 19.05 5.91
CA SER A 436 -34.86 20.31 6.40
C SER A 436 -34.71 21.39 5.32
N THR A 437 -35.09 21.09 4.08
CA THR A 437 -35.03 22.05 2.96
C THR A 437 -36.25 22.95 2.95
N GLN A 438 -36.02 24.26 2.86
CA GLN A 438 -37.04 25.30 2.87
C GLN A 438 -37.08 26.06 1.55
N TRP A 439 -38.29 26.39 1.11
CA TRP A 439 -38.57 27.16 -0.10
C TRP A 439 -39.28 28.47 0.25
N SER A 440 -38.95 29.53 -0.48
CA SER A 440 -39.62 30.82 -0.37
C SER A 440 -39.73 31.52 -1.72
N VAL A 441 -40.83 32.26 -1.87
CA VAL A 441 -41.16 33.11 -3.00
C VAL A 441 -41.79 34.41 -2.47
N GLU A 442 -41.79 35.46 -3.27
CA GLU A 442 -42.43 36.73 -2.90
C GLU A 442 -43.88 36.76 -3.39
N ALA A 443 -44.77 37.39 -2.63
CA ALA A 443 -46.13 37.65 -3.08
C ALA A 443 -46.12 38.40 -4.43
N PRO A 444 -47.05 38.14 -5.35
CA PRO A 444 -48.24 37.29 -5.21
C PRO A 444 -48.02 35.80 -5.57
N ASP A 445 -46.78 35.31 -5.67
CA ASP A 445 -46.52 33.90 -6.00
C ASP A 445 -46.82 32.99 -4.81
N THR A 446 -47.18 31.74 -5.09
CA THR A 446 -47.49 30.74 -4.06
C THR A 446 -46.76 29.43 -4.29
N LEU A 447 -46.50 28.70 -3.21
CA LEU A 447 -45.83 27.40 -3.20
C LEU A 447 -46.82 26.30 -2.83
N SER A 448 -46.69 25.12 -3.45
CA SER A 448 -47.44 23.92 -3.06
C SER A 448 -47.05 23.41 -1.67
N ALA A 449 -45.79 23.61 -1.29
CA ALA A 449 -45.24 23.29 0.03
C ALA A 449 -44.04 24.20 0.32
N THR A 450 -43.82 24.53 1.59
CA THR A 450 -42.67 25.33 2.04
C THR A 450 -41.44 24.49 2.37
N THR A 451 -41.58 23.16 2.39
CA THR A 451 -40.50 22.19 2.68
C THR A 451 -40.52 21.01 1.72
N GLY A 452 -39.36 20.37 1.53
CA GLY A 452 -39.22 19.16 0.70
C GLY A 452 -38.27 19.35 -0.49
N CYS A 453 -37.93 18.26 -1.18
CA CYS A 453 -37.06 18.29 -2.36
C CYS A 453 -37.80 18.55 -3.68
N SER A 454 -39.13 18.48 -3.71
CA SER A 454 -39.93 18.81 -4.88
C SER A 454 -41.10 19.68 -4.47
N VAL A 455 -41.23 20.83 -5.12
CA VAL A 455 -42.30 21.79 -4.89
C VAL A 455 -42.80 22.31 -6.24
N SER A 456 -44.03 22.78 -6.28
CA SER A 456 -44.55 23.51 -7.41
C SER A 456 -44.78 24.96 -7.04
N VAL A 457 -44.43 25.87 -7.94
CA VAL A 457 -44.67 27.30 -7.83
C VAL A 457 -45.83 27.69 -8.73
N THR A 458 -46.76 28.51 -8.24
CA THR A 458 -47.77 29.17 -9.07
C THR A 458 -47.48 30.67 -9.06
N PHE A 459 -47.14 31.21 -10.23
CA PHE A 459 -46.78 32.61 -10.37
C PHE A 459 -48.02 33.50 -10.48
N GLY A 460 -48.11 34.51 -9.62
CA GLY A 460 -49.25 35.42 -9.57
C GLY A 460 -49.15 36.56 -10.59
N THR A 461 -47.95 36.87 -11.09
CA THR A 461 -47.67 37.94 -12.06
C THR A 461 -46.63 37.52 -13.10
N THR A 462 -46.62 38.20 -14.25
CA THR A 462 -45.60 38.04 -15.30
C THR A 462 -44.29 38.76 -14.97
N GLY A 463 -43.23 38.47 -15.73
CA GLY A 463 -41.89 39.08 -15.60
C GLY A 463 -40.92 38.26 -14.75
N ALA A 464 -39.77 38.85 -14.40
CA ALA A 464 -38.73 38.18 -13.63
C ALA A 464 -39.18 37.90 -12.18
N ARG A 465 -39.23 36.62 -11.80
CA ARG A 465 -39.63 36.15 -10.46
C ARG A 465 -38.51 35.33 -9.84
N GLN A 466 -38.33 35.47 -8.53
CA GLN A 466 -37.28 34.78 -7.76
C GLN A 466 -37.86 33.69 -6.87
N ILE A 467 -37.17 32.55 -6.85
CA ILE A 467 -37.42 31.43 -5.96
C ILE A 467 -36.15 31.17 -5.17
N ARG A 468 -36.25 31.09 -3.84
CA ARG A 468 -35.12 30.78 -2.97
C ARG A 468 -35.33 29.41 -2.34
N VAL A 469 -34.33 28.55 -2.47
CA VAL A 469 -34.25 27.26 -1.78
C VAL A 469 -33.07 27.30 -0.80
N THR A 470 -33.29 26.84 0.43
CA THR A 470 -32.24 26.72 1.45
C THR A 470 -32.29 25.33 2.04
N ALA A 471 -31.18 24.59 1.99
CA ALA A 471 -31.03 23.34 2.71
C ALA A 471 -30.15 23.53 3.94
N ARG A 472 -30.41 22.73 4.97
CA ARG A 472 -29.69 22.74 6.24
C ARG A 472 -29.35 21.30 6.64
N ASP A 473 -28.09 21.04 6.93
CA ASP A 473 -27.64 19.73 7.44
C ASP A 473 -27.92 19.58 8.94
N SER A 474 -27.59 18.41 9.49
CA SER A 474 -27.81 18.09 10.90
C SER A 474 -26.96 18.88 11.89
N GLU A 475 -25.81 19.39 11.46
CA GLU A 475 -24.87 20.21 12.22
C GLU A 475 -25.24 21.70 12.15
N GLY A 476 -26.17 22.05 11.25
CA GLY A 476 -26.73 23.36 11.05
C GLY A 476 -26.02 24.21 10.01
N ALA A 477 -25.11 23.67 9.20
CA ALA A 477 -24.60 24.40 8.06
C ALA A 477 -25.66 24.47 6.95
N THR A 478 -25.65 25.57 6.21
CA THR A 478 -26.73 25.93 5.29
C THR A 478 -26.18 26.34 3.94
N THR A 479 -26.90 25.95 2.89
CA THR A 479 -26.67 26.44 1.53
C THR A 479 -27.96 27.00 0.98
N THR A 480 -27.89 28.22 0.43
CA THR A 480 -29.03 28.88 -0.22
C THR A 480 -28.75 29.07 -1.69
N ARG A 481 -29.73 28.75 -2.55
CA ARG A 481 -29.69 29.01 -3.99
C ARG A 481 -30.91 29.82 -4.41
N THR A 482 -30.68 30.84 -5.23
CA THR A 482 -31.76 31.67 -5.80
C THR A 482 -31.87 31.36 -7.29
N LEU A 483 -33.07 31.02 -7.73
CA LEU A 483 -33.43 30.84 -9.15
C LEU A 483 -34.26 32.03 -9.59
N THR A 484 -33.91 32.63 -10.72
CA THR A 484 -34.70 33.68 -11.37
C THR A 484 -35.27 33.14 -12.66
N LEU A 485 -36.59 33.24 -12.84
CA LEU A 485 -37.30 32.81 -14.05
C LEU A 485 -38.10 33.97 -14.62
N ASP A 486 -38.20 34.07 -15.95
CA ASP A 486 -39.06 35.03 -16.62
C ASP A 486 -40.43 34.41 -16.90
N VAL A 487 -41.47 34.93 -16.24
CA VAL A 487 -42.82 34.38 -16.28
C VAL A 487 -43.61 35.01 -17.41
N LEU A 488 -44.03 34.16 -18.36
CA LEU A 488 -44.79 34.57 -19.53
C LEU A 488 -46.28 34.79 -19.21
N PRO A 489 -47.01 35.58 -20.03
CA PRO A 489 -48.45 35.69 -19.92
C PRO A 489 -49.17 34.33 -20.04
N PRO A 490 -50.41 34.22 -19.50
CA PRO A 490 -51.26 33.06 -19.71
C PRO A 490 -51.43 32.75 -21.20
N PRO A 491 -51.63 31.49 -21.60
CA PRO A 491 -51.92 31.14 -22.99
C PRO A 491 -53.17 31.87 -23.50
N VAL A 492 -53.13 32.35 -24.75
CA VAL A 492 -54.28 33.00 -25.40
C VAL A 492 -55.38 31.95 -25.63
N ASN A 493 -56.61 32.25 -25.21
CA ASN A 493 -57.77 31.39 -25.45
C ASN A 493 -58.09 31.34 -26.97
N PRO A 494 -58.02 30.17 -27.64
CA PRO A 494 -58.20 30.09 -29.09
C PRO A 494 -59.68 30.16 -29.54
N TYR A 495 -60.65 30.09 -28.62
CA TYR A 495 -62.09 30.05 -28.92
C TYR A 495 -62.74 31.45 -29.01
N PRO A 496 -63.75 31.65 -29.88
CA PRO A 496 -64.46 30.66 -30.70
C PRO A 496 -63.69 30.24 -31.95
N LYS A 497 -63.82 28.98 -32.38
CA LYS A 497 -63.09 28.42 -33.52
C LYS A 497 -64.06 27.95 -34.61
N ILE A 498 -63.91 28.45 -35.84
CA ILE A 498 -64.72 28.03 -36.99
C ILE A 498 -64.24 26.66 -37.46
N THR A 499 -65.14 25.68 -37.52
CA THR A 499 -64.82 24.27 -37.87
C THR A 499 -65.45 23.80 -39.17
N GLY A 500 -66.46 24.51 -39.68
CA GLY A 500 -67.07 24.22 -40.97
C GLY A 500 -67.87 25.41 -41.49
N TYR A 501 -67.97 25.54 -42.81
CA TYR A 501 -68.79 26.57 -43.44
C TYR A 501 -69.12 26.21 -44.90
N GLY A 502 -70.15 26.84 -45.45
CA GLY A 502 -70.53 26.71 -46.84
C GLY A 502 -71.86 27.37 -47.17
N VAL A 503 -72.24 27.30 -48.43
CA VAL A 503 -73.63 27.47 -48.86
C VAL A 503 -74.23 26.10 -49.09
N TYR A 504 -75.48 25.95 -48.67
CA TYR A 504 -76.24 24.71 -48.71
C TYR A 504 -77.56 24.96 -49.44
N SER A 505 -78.12 23.89 -49.98
CA SER A 505 -79.43 23.89 -50.63
C SER A 505 -80.35 22.88 -49.98
N ASP A 506 -81.59 23.28 -49.68
CA ASP A 506 -82.64 22.39 -49.20
C ASP A 506 -83.34 21.69 -50.37
N GLU A 507 -82.98 20.42 -50.55
CA GLU A 507 -83.43 19.59 -51.67
C GLU A 507 -84.17 18.33 -51.16
N TYR A 508 -85.03 17.76 -52.00
CA TYR A 508 -85.63 16.46 -51.69
C TYR A 508 -84.59 15.36 -51.86
N THR A 509 -84.16 14.75 -50.75
CA THR A 509 -83.17 13.68 -50.74
C THR A 509 -83.85 12.33 -50.46
N GLY A 510 -83.79 11.38 -51.39
CA GLY A 510 -84.26 10.00 -51.18
C GLY A 510 -85.77 9.77 -51.33
N GLY A 511 -86.49 10.64 -52.05
CA GLY A 511 -87.92 10.53 -52.33
C GLY A 511 -88.72 11.78 -51.89
N PRO A 512 -90.02 11.88 -52.22
CA PRO A 512 -90.80 13.12 -52.15
C PRO A 512 -91.12 13.66 -50.74
N ILE A 513 -90.61 13.05 -49.66
CA ILE A 513 -91.01 13.37 -48.26
C ILE A 513 -89.83 13.83 -47.37
N ARG A 514 -88.57 13.68 -47.79
CA ARG A 514 -87.40 14.06 -46.97
C ARG A 514 -86.64 15.25 -47.56
N CYS A 515 -86.60 16.34 -46.80
CA CYS A 515 -85.71 17.48 -47.05
C CYS A 515 -84.32 17.22 -46.48
N GLY A 516 -83.30 17.35 -47.31
CA GLY A 516 -81.91 17.25 -46.92
C GLY A 516 -81.14 18.52 -47.31
N SER A 517 -80.19 18.89 -46.46
CA SER A 517 -79.23 19.95 -46.75
C SER A 517 -78.09 19.38 -47.58
N VAL A 518 -77.91 19.90 -48.80
CA VAL A 518 -76.84 19.51 -49.71
C VAL A 518 -75.88 20.67 -49.87
N ARG A 519 -74.58 20.44 -49.66
CA ARG A 519 -73.56 21.50 -49.81
C ARG A 519 -73.43 21.90 -51.28
N VAL A 520 -73.52 23.19 -51.55
CA VAL A 520 -73.28 23.76 -52.87
C VAL A 520 -71.77 23.95 -53.05
N ALA A 521 -71.21 23.35 -54.11
CA ALA A 521 -69.79 23.53 -54.44
C ALA A 521 -69.51 24.98 -54.88
N ASP A 522 -68.28 25.45 -54.66
CA ASP A 522 -67.84 26.75 -55.19
C ASP A 522 -67.86 26.76 -56.74
N GLY A 523 -68.04 27.94 -57.33
CA GLY A 523 -68.15 28.15 -58.77
C GLY A 523 -69.50 27.75 -59.38
N ARG A 524 -70.42 27.18 -58.60
CA ARG A 524 -71.77 26.82 -59.08
C ARG A 524 -72.66 28.05 -59.20
N THR A 525 -73.62 27.98 -60.11
CA THR A 525 -74.68 28.98 -60.22
C THR A 525 -75.84 28.60 -59.31
N ILE A 526 -76.23 29.48 -58.40
CA ILE A 526 -77.46 29.36 -57.60
C ILE A 526 -78.50 30.37 -58.07
N ASP A 527 -79.78 30.04 -57.98
CA ASP A 527 -80.89 30.96 -58.29
C ASP A 527 -81.60 31.34 -57.00
N LEU A 528 -81.52 32.62 -56.63
CA LEU A 528 -82.08 33.13 -55.38
C LEU A 528 -83.61 33.20 -55.38
N ASN A 529 -84.26 32.94 -56.52
CA ASN A 529 -85.72 32.81 -56.61
C ASN A 529 -86.22 31.40 -56.34
N ASN A 530 -85.33 30.40 -56.35
CA ASN A 530 -85.73 29.02 -56.15
C ASN A 530 -86.23 28.80 -54.72
N ARG A 531 -87.34 28.07 -54.62
CA ARG A 531 -87.87 27.62 -53.34
C ARG A 531 -87.38 26.22 -53.04
N GLY A 532 -86.93 26.01 -51.80
CA GLY A 532 -86.55 24.71 -51.29
C GLY A 532 -87.78 23.89 -50.90
N CYS A 533 -87.52 22.66 -50.48
CA CYS A 533 -88.57 21.76 -50.00
C CYS A 533 -89.15 22.20 -48.63
N VAL A 534 -88.43 23.02 -47.87
CA VAL A 534 -88.91 23.76 -46.69
C VAL A 534 -88.93 25.25 -47.06
N THR A 535 -89.99 25.70 -47.72
CA THR A 535 -90.18 27.10 -48.16
C THR A 535 -89.91 28.11 -47.01
N PRO A 536 -89.42 29.34 -47.28
CA PRO A 536 -89.52 30.05 -48.56
C PRO A 536 -88.30 30.02 -49.49
N HIS A 537 -87.08 29.76 -49.01
CA HIS A 537 -85.86 29.90 -49.83
C HIS A 537 -85.13 28.57 -49.98
N ARG A 538 -84.48 28.33 -51.14
CA ARG A 538 -83.75 27.08 -51.38
C ARG A 538 -82.35 27.07 -50.80
N TYR A 539 -81.68 28.22 -50.77
CA TYR A 539 -80.26 28.31 -50.46
C TYR A 539 -80.02 29.09 -49.18
N TYR A 540 -79.05 28.66 -48.38
CA TYR A 540 -78.60 29.39 -47.19
C TYR A 540 -77.09 29.23 -46.97
N GLY A 541 -76.46 30.24 -46.39
CA GLY A 541 -75.12 30.15 -45.81
C GLY A 541 -75.20 29.52 -44.43
N GLY A 542 -74.26 28.63 -44.10
CA GLY A 542 -74.16 28.01 -42.78
C GLY A 542 -72.72 27.98 -42.28
N ILE A 543 -72.56 28.10 -40.96
CA ILE A 543 -71.26 27.97 -40.27
C ILE A 543 -71.38 27.09 -39.02
N THR A 544 -70.33 26.32 -38.73
CA THR A 544 -70.15 25.55 -37.50
C THR A 544 -69.01 26.16 -36.70
N VAL A 545 -69.26 26.44 -35.42
CA VAL A 545 -68.29 27.06 -34.51
C VAL A 545 -68.16 26.20 -33.25
N GLU A 546 -66.92 25.86 -32.90
CA GLU A 546 -66.59 25.28 -31.61
C GLU A 546 -66.51 26.40 -30.56
N ASN A 547 -67.40 26.33 -29.57
CA ASN A 547 -67.55 27.31 -28.50
C ASN A 547 -67.81 26.61 -27.16
N PRO A 548 -66.77 26.01 -26.54
CA PRO A 548 -66.92 25.22 -25.32
C PRO A 548 -67.35 26.05 -24.10
N SER A 549 -67.09 27.36 -24.11
CA SER A 549 -67.53 28.28 -23.06
C SER A 549 -69.01 28.69 -23.19
N ASN A 550 -69.70 28.23 -24.24
CA ASN A 550 -71.10 28.56 -24.56
C ASN A 550 -71.39 30.07 -24.50
N GLU A 551 -70.41 30.87 -24.92
CA GLU A 551 -70.56 32.33 -24.93
C GLU A 551 -71.54 32.79 -26.03
N ALA A 552 -72.21 33.92 -25.82
CA ALA A 552 -73.14 34.46 -26.81
C ALA A 552 -72.36 35.01 -28.03
N LEU A 553 -72.46 34.32 -29.16
CA LEU A 553 -71.86 34.74 -30.43
C LEU A 553 -72.90 35.47 -31.29
N THR A 554 -72.45 36.44 -32.09
CA THR A 554 -73.27 37.05 -33.15
C THR A 554 -72.57 36.94 -34.50
N TYR A 555 -73.35 36.96 -35.58
CA TYR A 555 -72.90 36.71 -36.94
C TYR A 555 -73.25 37.89 -37.84
N ASP A 556 -72.25 38.44 -38.53
CA ASP A 556 -72.45 39.45 -39.57
C ASP A 556 -72.35 38.77 -40.94
N TRP A 557 -73.49 38.50 -41.55
CA TRP A 557 -73.62 37.85 -42.84
C TRP A 557 -73.79 38.86 -43.96
N LYS A 558 -73.14 38.61 -45.09
CA LYS A 558 -73.28 39.43 -46.30
C LYS A 558 -73.24 38.58 -47.56
N LEU A 559 -74.16 38.82 -48.48
CA LEU A 559 -74.15 38.33 -49.84
C LEU A 559 -73.79 39.48 -50.78
N TYR A 560 -72.68 39.33 -51.47
CA TYR A 560 -72.24 40.24 -52.51
C TYR A 560 -72.54 39.65 -53.89
N VAL A 561 -73.00 40.47 -54.82
CA VAL A 561 -73.14 40.17 -56.24
C VAL A 561 -72.31 41.17 -57.04
N SER A 562 -71.55 40.68 -58.01
CA SER A 562 -70.49 41.42 -58.67
C SER A 562 -70.77 41.52 -60.17
N PRO A 563 -71.64 42.46 -60.61
CA PRO A 563 -71.69 42.83 -62.03
C PRO A 563 -70.32 43.32 -62.50
N PRO A 564 -70.03 43.32 -63.82
CA PRO A 564 -68.71 43.66 -64.34
C PRO A 564 -68.20 45.01 -63.77
N GLY A 565 -67.16 44.94 -62.92
CA GLY A 565 -66.44 46.09 -62.40
C GLY A 565 -66.66 46.48 -60.92
N PHE A 566 -67.69 45.98 -60.21
CA PHE A 566 -67.93 46.34 -58.79
C PHE A 566 -68.65 45.25 -57.98
N ASP A 567 -68.25 45.03 -56.72
CA ASP A 567 -69.00 44.21 -55.74
C ASP A 567 -70.17 45.02 -55.16
N ASN A 568 -71.39 44.58 -55.38
CA ASN A 568 -72.60 45.19 -54.80
C ASN A 568 -73.14 44.32 -53.65
N LEU A 569 -73.52 44.94 -52.54
CA LEU A 569 -74.14 44.23 -51.41
C LEU A 569 -75.61 43.99 -51.72
N LEU A 570 -76.01 42.72 -51.87
CA LEU A 570 -77.38 42.35 -52.18
C LEU A 570 -78.21 42.10 -50.91
N LEU A 571 -77.64 41.41 -49.93
CA LEU A 571 -78.30 41.03 -48.69
C LEU A 571 -77.30 41.06 -47.54
N SER A 572 -77.74 41.51 -46.37
CA SER A 572 -76.92 41.45 -45.16
C SER A 572 -77.76 41.28 -43.90
N GLU A 573 -77.23 40.52 -42.95
CA GLU A 573 -77.67 40.50 -41.56
C GLU A 573 -76.50 40.91 -40.68
N THR A 574 -76.74 41.83 -39.74
CA THR A 574 -75.70 42.30 -38.79
C THR A 574 -76.11 41.92 -37.39
N ALA A 575 -75.16 41.46 -36.58
CA ALA A 575 -75.38 40.97 -35.22
C ALA A 575 -76.47 39.88 -35.12
N SER A 576 -76.59 39.02 -36.14
CA SER A 576 -77.55 37.91 -36.14
C SER A 576 -77.18 36.90 -35.05
N THR A 577 -78.16 36.37 -34.33
CA THR A 577 -77.93 35.25 -33.40
C THR A 577 -77.97 33.90 -34.12
N SER A 578 -78.30 33.90 -35.42
CA SER A 578 -78.37 32.71 -36.27
C SER A 578 -77.02 32.41 -36.92
N TYR A 579 -76.59 31.15 -36.85
CA TYR A 579 -75.46 30.62 -37.62
C TYR A 579 -75.85 30.25 -39.05
N ILE A 580 -77.11 30.49 -39.43
CA ILE A 580 -77.70 30.29 -40.76
C ILE A 580 -78.08 31.65 -41.35
N PHE A 581 -77.80 31.84 -42.63
CA PHE A 581 -78.11 33.04 -43.40
C PHE A 581 -78.87 32.68 -44.67
N GLU A 582 -80.17 32.98 -44.68
CA GLU A 582 -81.05 32.68 -45.81
C GLU A 582 -80.65 33.49 -47.04
N LEU A 583 -80.46 32.83 -48.18
CA LEU A 583 -80.10 33.48 -49.44
C LEU A 583 -81.32 33.59 -50.33
N TYR A 584 -81.77 34.82 -50.54
CA TYR A 584 -82.97 35.09 -51.31
C TYR A 584 -82.87 36.41 -52.07
N ASN A 585 -83.79 36.57 -53.01
CA ASN A 585 -83.88 37.76 -53.81
C ASN A 585 -84.62 38.87 -53.08
N VAL A 586 -84.02 40.07 -52.99
CA VAL A 586 -84.65 41.25 -52.37
C VAL A 586 -85.41 42.12 -53.38
N HIS A 587 -85.23 41.86 -54.67
CA HIS A 587 -85.84 42.59 -55.78
C HIS A 587 -86.81 41.69 -56.56
N ASN A 588 -87.58 42.25 -57.50
CA ASN A 588 -88.64 41.52 -58.23
C ASN A 588 -88.55 41.61 -59.77
N SER A 589 -87.58 42.34 -60.35
CA SER A 589 -87.44 42.48 -61.80
C SER A 589 -85.98 42.60 -62.26
N GLY A 590 -85.76 42.48 -63.57
CA GLY A 590 -84.42 42.54 -64.18
C GLY A 590 -83.54 41.36 -63.82
N LEU A 591 -83.95 40.15 -64.21
CA LEU A 591 -83.22 38.92 -63.92
C LEU A 591 -81.82 38.96 -64.56
N THR A 592 -80.78 38.74 -63.76
CA THR A 592 -79.38 38.74 -64.21
C THR A 592 -78.56 37.70 -63.45
N THR A 593 -77.42 37.29 -64.00
CA THR A 593 -76.52 36.30 -63.41
C THR A 593 -75.09 36.83 -63.34
N ASN A 594 -74.68 37.22 -62.13
CA ASN A 594 -73.35 37.76 -61.85
C ASN A 594 -72.57 36.87 -60.89
N ASP A 595 -71.27 37.08 -60.78
CA ASP A 595 -70.46 36.45 -59.73
C ASP A 595 -70.98 36.87 -58.37
N CYS A 596 -70.89 35.99 -57.37
CA CYS A 596 -71.34 36.31 -56.03
C CYS A 596 -70.52 35.59 -54.98
N ARG A 597 -70.47 36.18 -53.78
CA ARG A 597 -69.84 35.57 -52.61
C ARG A 597 -70.64 35.81 -51.36
N VAL A 598 -70.63 34.81 -50.47
CA VAL A 598 -71.22 34.90 -49.14
C VAL A 598 -70.08 35.00 -48.13
N THR A 599 -70.17 35.97 -47.22
CA THR A 599 -69.19 36.19 -46.17
C THR A 599 -69.84 36.21 -44.80
N VAL A 600 -69.11 35.77 -43.77
CA VAL A 600 -69.53 35.85 -42.37
C VAL A 600 -68.39 36.36 -41.49
N LYS A 601 -68.72 37.22 -40.53
CA LYS A 601 -67.88 37.52 -39.37
C LYS A 601 -68.54 36.97 -38.11
N VAL A 602 -67.80 36.20 -37.31
CA VAL A 602 -68.26 35.66 -36.02
C VAL A 602 -67.74 36.58 -34.92
N ASN A 603 -68.63 37.27 -34.23
CA ASN A 603 -68.27 38.19 -33.15
C ASN A 603 -68.40 37.48 -31.79
N ALA A 604 -67.33 37.52 -31.01
CA ALA A 604 -67.32 37.11 -29.61
C ALA A 604 -67.56 38.31 -28.69
N PRO A 605 -68.02 38.12 -27.44
CA PRO A 605 -68.19 39.21 -26.47
C PRO A 605 -66.91 40.03 -26.24
N ASP A 606 -65.75 39.37 -26.32
CA ASP A 606 -64.45 40.02 -26.41
C ASP A 606 -64.08 40.22 -27.89
N PRO A 607 -63.99 41.47 -28.37
CA PRO A 607 -63.67 41.75 -29.77
C PRO A 607 -62.35 41.14 -30.23
N SER A 608 -61.36 40.98 -29.34
CA SER A 608 -60.05 40.40 -29.67
C SER A 608 -60.13 38.92 -30.09
N ARG A 609 -61.23 38.24 -29.74
CA ARG A 609 -61.47 36.81 -30.06
C ARG A 609 -62.37 36.59 -31.27
N SER A 610 -62.98 37.65 -31.81
CA SER A 610 -63.84 37.58 -33.01
C SER A 610 -63.08 37.07 -34.24
N LYS A 611 -63.77 36.36 -35.14
CA LYS A 611 -63.20 35.74 -36.36
C LYS A 611 -63.82 36.33 -37.62
N GLY A 612 -63.01 36.52 -38.66
CA GLY A 612 -63.46 37.00 -39.96
C GLY A 612 -63.48 38.54 -40.09
N PRO A 613 -64.10 39.07 -41.17
CA PRO A 613 -64.97 38.36 -42.11
C PRO A 613 -64.22 37.31 -42.95
N ILE A 614 -64.81 36.13 -43.11
CA ILE A 614 -64.34 35.08 -44.02
C ILE A 614 -65.34 34.89 -45.16
N THR A 615 -64.86 34.49 -46.33
CA THR A 615 -65.73 34.07 -47.45
C THR A 615 -66.08 32.60 -47.27
N VAL A 616 -67.38 32.30 -47.13
CA VAL A 616 -67.86 30.91 -46.92
C VAL A 616 -68.21 30.18 -48.21
N TRP A 617 -68.47 30.93 -49.28
CA TRP A 617 -68.79 30.38 -50.60
C TRP A 617 -68.60 31.44 -51.69
N THR A 618 -68.21 30.99 -52.88
CA THR A 618 -68.11 31.81 -54.10
C THR A 618 -68.74 31.09 -55.28
N GLY A 619 -69.40 31.81 -56.17
CA GLY A 619 -70.01 31.22 -57.36
C GLY A 619 -70.71 32.26 -58.20
N ARG A 620 -71.82 31.89 -58.83
CA ARG A 620 -72.66 32.81 -59.60
C ARG A 620 -74.06 32.81 -59.02
N CYS A 621 -74.70 33.97 -58.97
CA CYS A 621 -76.06 34.10 -58.46
C CYS A 621 -76.94 34.64 -59.56
N THR A 622 -78.04 33.94 -59.84
CA THR A 622 -79.16 34.46 -60.61
C THR A 622 -80.11 35.16 -59.64
N TYR A 623 -80.37 36.45 -59.87
CA TYR A 623 -81.17 37.31 -58.98
C TYR A 623 -81.81 38.45 -59.78
N TYR A 624 -82.74 39.18 -59.15
CA TYR A 624 -83.40 40.35 -59.71
C TYR A 624 -82.55 41.57 -59.37
N SER A 625 -82.20 42.37 -60.36
CA SER A 625 -81.28 43.51 -60.17
C SER A 625 -81.97 44.81 -59.76
N PHE A 626 -83.29 44.91 -59.89
CA PHE A 626 -84.07 46.09 -59.48
C PHE A 626 -85.54 45.75 -59.16
N THR A 627 -86.23 46.67 -58.49
CA THR A 627 -87.66 46.51 -58.15
C THR A 627 -88.52 47.34 -59.10
N LEU A 628 -89.45 46.71 -59.82
CA LEU A 628 -90.56 47.40 -60.50
C LEU A 628 -91.75 47.49 -59.54
N ARG A 629 -92.35 48.68 -59.44
CA ARG A 629 -93.55 48.94 -58.65
C ARG A 629 -94.81 48.68 -59.44
#